data_AF-A0A1W9MLP3-F1
#
_entry.id   AF-A0A1W9MLP3-F1
#
_cell.length_a   1.000
_cell.length_b   1.000
_cell.length_c   1.000
_cell.angle_alpha   90.00
_cell.angle_beta   90.00
_cell.angle_gamma   90.00
#
_symmetry.space_group_name_H-M   'P 1'
#
loop_
_entity.id
_entity.type
_entity.pdbx_description
1 polymer ?
#
loop_
_entity_poly.entity_id
_entity_poly.type
_entity_poly.pdbx_seq_one_letter_code
_entity_poly.pdbx_strand_id
1 'polypeptide(L)'
;MASEKWLIVVASFFIVMSLTTNVGFFLDGNVIELYLATVMNILATVVKAIMNRGVVGMTSLAASLVGDIHLVWAVILTFGTGVVVGGHLSIGVVDADLARGLAAGAIFANLVSVALLLMETQHEAKKEAD
;
A
#
# COMPACT_ATOMS: atom_id res chain seq x y z
N MET A 1 -18.05 6.21 16.83
CA MET A 1 -18.94 6.57 15.70
C MET A 1 -18.41 7.72 14.84
N ALA A 2 -18.50 9.00 15.21
CA ALA A 2 -18.06 10.09 14.31
C ALA A 2 -16.55 10.05 13.98
N SER A 3 -15.71 9.71 14.96
CA SER A 3 -14.26 9.51 14.77
C SER A 3 -13.95 8.35 13.82
N GLU A 4 -14.71 7.25 13.90
CA GLU A 4 -14.48 6.06 13.09
C GLU A 4 -14.84 6.27 11.62
N LYS A 5 -15.90 7.04 11.33
CA LYS A 5 -16.26 7.40 9.95
C LYS A 5 -15.14 8.18 9.28
N TRP A 6 -14.59 9.16 9.98
CA TRP A 6 -13.50 9.96 9.47
C TRP A 6 -12.24 9.10 9.21
N LEU A 7 -11.94 8.15 10.10
CA LEU A 7 -10.83 7.21 9.89
C LEU A 7 -11.01 6.34 8.63
N ILE A 8 -12.24 5.92 8.28
CA ILE A 8 -12.50 5.21 7.01
C ILE A 8 -12.11 6.07 5.82
N VAL A 9 -12.56 7.34 5.82
CA VAL A 9 -12.30 8.26 4.72
C VAL A 9 -10.79 8.46 4.54
N VAL A 10 -10.08 8.70 5.64
CA VAL A 10 -8.63 8.89 5.63
C VAL A 10 -7.89 7.61 5.19
N ALA A 11 -8.28 6.43 5.69
CA ALA A 11 -7.71 5.16 5.27
C ALA A 11 -7.95 4.88 3.78
N SER A 12 -9.15 5.18 3.29
CA SER A 12 -9.55 5.01 1.88
C SER A 12 -8.81 5.97 0.97
N PHE A 13 -8.60 7.21 1.41
CA PHE A 13 -7.78 8.18 0.70
C PHE A 13 -6.35 7.65 0.50
N PHE A 14 -5.68 7.26 1.58
CA PHE A 14 -4.29 6.82 1.52
C PHE A 14 -4.11 5.54 0.70
N ILE A 15 -5.00 4.55 0.85
CA ILE A 15 -4.89 3.29 0.10
C ILE A 15 -5.13 3.48 -1.40
N VAL A 16 -6.08 4.35 -1.79
CA VAL A 16 -6.34 4.65 -3.21
C VAL A 16 -5.21 5.49 -3.81
N MET A 17 -4.67 6.46 -3.07
CA MET A 17 -3.49 7.22 -3.47
C MET A 17 -2.27 6.31 -3.65
N SER A 18 -2.05 5.38 -2.71
CA SER A 18 -0.98 4.37 -2.82
C SER A 18 -1.17 3.51 -4.07
N LEU A 19 -2.37 2.96 -4.26
CA LEU A 19 -2.69 2.09 -5.40
C LEU A 19 -2.44 2.80 -6.75
N THR A 20 -2.96 4.01 -6.92
CA THR A 20 -2.84 4.76 -8.18
C THR A 20 -1.40 5.21 -8.45
N THR A 21 -0.66 5.63 -7.41
CA THR A 21 0.76 5.98 -7.54
C THR A 21 1.61 4.74 -7.84
N ASN A 22 1.29 3.59 -7.23
CA ASN A 22 1.98 2.32 -7.49
C ASN A 22 1.77 1.84 -8.94
N VAL A 23 0.60 2.10 -9.53
CA VAL A 23 0.37 1.87 -10.96
C VAL A 23 1.29 2.74 -11.82
N GLY A 24 1.51 4.00 -11.43
CA GLY A 24 2.52 4.87 -12.06
C GLY A 24 3.89 4.19 -12.07
N PHE A 25 4.38 3.79 -10.88
CA PHE A 25 5.67 3.10 -10.78
C PHE A 25 5.72 1.81 -11.60
N PHE A 26 4.65 1.02 -11.60
CA PHE A 26 4.59 -0.22 -12.36
C PHE A 26 4.77 0.01 -13.87
N LEU A 27 4.26 1.13 -14.40
CA LEU A 27 4.31 1.48 -15.81
C LEU A 27 5.58 2.25 -16.21
N ASP A 28 5.97 3.28 -15.43
CA ASP A 28 7.09 4.17 -15.75
C ASP A 28 8.41 3.74 -15.08
N GLY A 29 8.34 2.95 -14.01
CA GLY A 29 9.50 2.56 -13.21
C GLY A 29 10.10 3.71 -12.39
N ASN A 30 9.37 4.81 -12.22
CA ASN A 30 9.88 5.99 -11.54
C ASN A 30 9.99 5.76 -10.02
N VAL A 31 11.20 5.89 -9.52
CA VAL A 31 11.53 5.60 -8.13
C VAL A 31 10.80 6.52 -7.14
N ILE A 32 10.47 7.75 -7.54
CA ILE A 32 9.70 8.68 -6.70
C ILE A 32 8.28 8.16 -6.51
N GLU A 33 7.67 7.61 -7.56
CA GLU A 33 6.33 7.01 -7.49
C GLU A 33 6.31 5.80 -6.55
N LEU A 34 7.33 4.95 -6.62
CA LEU A 34 7.47 3.81 -5.70
C LEU A 34 7.56 4.26 -4.24
N TYR A 35 8.39 5.28 -3.96
CA TYR A 35 8.54 5.81 -2.62
C TYR A 35 7.23 6.41 -2.09
N LEU A 36 6.57 7.23 -2.89
CA LEU A 36 5.27 7.83 -2.54
C LEU A 36 4.20 6.76 -2.34
N ALA A 37 4.13 5.77 -3.22
CA ALA A 37 3.19 4.65 -3.10
C ALA A 37 3.40 3.88 -1.78
N THR A 38 4.66 3.61 -1.43
CA THR A 38 5.05 2.92 -0.18
C THR A 38 4.63 3.73 1.04
N VAL A 39 4.97 5.02 1.09
CA VAL A 39 4.61 5.89 2.22
C VAL A 39 3.09 5.98 2.38
N MET A 40 2.36 6.19 1.28
CA MET A 40 0.90 6.26 1.32
C MET A 40 0.29 4.94 1.79
N ASN A 41 0.87 3.79 1.42
CA ASN A 41 0.37 2.50 1.87
C ASN A 41 0.54 2.31 3.38
N ILE A 42 1.73 2.63 3.89
CA ILE A 42 2.04 2.54 5.32
C ILE A 42 1.12 3.46 6.12
N LEU A 43 0.88 4.69 5.64
CA LEU A 43 -0.08 5.61 6.26
C LEU A 43 -1.49 4.99 6.30
N ALA A 44 -1.93 4.33 5.23
CA ALA A 44 -3.20 3.62 5.22
C ALA A 44 -3.22 2.49 6.26
N THR A 45 -2.15 1.70 6.36
CA THR A 45 -2.03 0.61 7.34
C THR A 45 -2.05 1.12 8.77
N VAL A 46 -1.35 2.21 9.07
CA VAL A 46 -1.34 2.84 10.40
C VAL A 46 -2.73 3.33 10.79
N VAL A 47 -3.43 4.02 9.88
CA VAL A 47 -4.81 4.46 10.14
C VAL A 47 -5.73 3.25 10.36
N LYS A 48 -5.61 2.19 9.54
CA LYS A 48 -6.40 0.95 9.70
C LYS A 48 -6.10 0.23 11.01
N ALA A 49 -4.87 0.25 11.50
CA ALA A 49 -4.49 -0.39 12.75
C ALA A 49 -5.13 0.26 13.98
N ILE A 50 -5.42 1.57 13.92
CA ILE A 50 -6.07 2.33 14.99
C ILE A 50 -7.60 2.12 14.96
N MET A 51 -8.15 1.64 13.85
CA MET A 51 -9.58 1.38 13.72
C MET A 51 -9.97 0.12 14.50
N ASN A 52 -10.88 0.24 15.47
CA ASN A 52 -11.40 -0.89 16.24
C ASN A 52 -12.51 -1.62 15.43
N ARG A 53 -12.11 -2.46 14.46
CA ARG A 53 -13.02 -3.05 13.46
C ARG A 53 -13.25 -4.54 13.69
N GLY A 54 -14.35 -5.05 13.11
CA GLY A 54 -14.64 -6.48 13.06
C GLY A 54 -13.72 -7.26 12.11
N VAL A 55 -14.04 -8.54 11.89
CA VAL A 55 -13.23 -9.46 11.06
C VAL A 55 -12.94 -8.92 9.65
N VAL A 56 -13.92 -8.26 9.02
CA VAL A 56 -13.77 -7.68 7.67
C VAL A 56 -12.73 -6.54 7.68
N GLY A 57 -12.84 -5.59 8.61
CA GLY A 57 -11.83 -4.54 8.76
C GLY A 57 -10.43 -5.05 9.14
N MET A 58 -10.33 -6.06 10.02
CA MET A 58 -9.03 -6.70 10.31
C MET A 58 -8.44 -7.41 9.09
N THR A 59 -9.29 -7.98 8.23
CA THR A 59 -8.85 -8.60 6.97
C THR A 59 -8.40 -7.54 5.96
N SER A 60 -9.05 -6.38 5.92
CA SER A 60 -8.59 -5.23 5.11
C SER A 60 -7.22 -4.72 5.55
N LEU A 61 -6.97 -4.68 6.87
CA LEU A 61 -5.66 -4.36 7.44
C LEU A 61 -4.61 -5.38 7.00
N ALA A 62 -4.92 -6.68 7.07
CA ALA A 62 -4.01 -7.73 6.60
C ALA A 62 -3.66 -7.58 5.12
N ALA A 63 -4.65 -7.25 4.27
CA ALA A 63 -4.42 -6.99 2.84
C ALA A 63 -3.48 -5.77 2.61
N SER A 64 -3.62 -4.70 3.40
CA SER A 64 -2.68 -3.57 3.33
C SER A 64 -1.29 -3.92 3.79
N LEU A 65 -1.14 -4.76 4.82
CA LEU A 65 0.17 -5.22 5.27
C LEU A 65 0.89 -6.06 4.20
N VAL A 66 0.14 -6.89 3.45
CA VAL A 66 0.69 -7.57 2.27
C VAL A 66 1.19 -6.55 1.24
N GLY A 67 0.42 -5.50 0.98
CA GLY A 67 0.84 -4.39 0.13
C GLY A 67 2.11 -3.70 0.62
N ASP A 68 2.23 -3.44 1.92
CA ASP A 68 3.43 -2.85 2.53
C ASP A 68 4.67 -3.72 2.32
N ILE A 69 4.54 -5.04 2.55
CA ILE A 69 5.66 -5.97 2.35
C ILE A 69 6.13 -5.92 0.89
N HIS A 70 5.21 -5.98 -0.08
CA HIS A 70 5.56 -5.89 -1.49
C HIS A 70 6.26 -4.56 -1.84
N LEU A 71 5.71 -3.43 -1.38
CA LEU A 71 6.23 -2.09 -1.67
C LEU A 71 7.59 -1.85 -1.02
N VAL A 72 7.75 -2.23 0.25
CA VAL A 72 9.02 -2.09 0.98
C VAL A 72 10.11 -2.93 0.31
N TRP A 73 9.81 -4.17 -0.07
CA TRP A 73 10.78 -4.99 -0.82
C TRP A 73 11.12 -4.40 -2.18
N ALA A 74 10.14 -3.84 -2.91
CA ALA A 74 10.40 -3.14 -4.17
C ALA A 74 11.34 -1.93 -3.96
N VAL A 75 11.15 -1.15 -2.89
CA VAL A 75 12.05 -0.04 -2.53
C VAL A 75 13.46 -0.57 -2.24
N ILE A 76 13.57 -1.63 -1.43
CA ILE A 76 14.86 -2.26 -1.13
C ILE A 76 15.54 -2.78 -2.39
N LEU A 77 14.84 -3.36 -3.36
CA LEU A 77 15.49 -3.81 -4.60
C LEU A 77 15.86 -2.64 -5.53
N THR A 78 15.19 -1.51 -5.40
CA THR A 78 15.49 -0.31 -6.19
C THR A 78 16.71 0.45 -5.64
N PHE A 79 16.95 0.40 -4.32
CA PHE A 79 18.01 1.17 -3.65
C PHE A 79 19.06 0.34 -2.88
N GLY A 80 18.79 -0.94 -2.62
CA GLY A 80 19.31 -1.67 -1.47
C GLY A 80 20.38 -2.72 -1.76
N THR A 81 20.97 -2.77 -2.95
CA THR A 81 22.29 -3.38 -3.05
C THR A 81 23.20 -2.48 -3.86
N GLY A 82 24.22 -1.94 -3.19
CA GLY A 82 25.33 -1.34 -3.90
C GLY A 82 26.07 -2.44 -4.62
N VAL A 83 25.95 -2.48 -5.95
CA VAL A 83 26.80 -3.35 -6.76
C VAL A 83 28.18 -2.72 -6.74
N VAL A 84 29.16 -3.42 -6.17
CA VAL A 84 30.57 -3.04 -6.30
C VAL A 84 31.02 -3.45 -7.70
N VAL A 85 30.89 -2.54 -8.65
CA VAL A 85 31.52 -2.69 -9.98
C VAL A 85 32.86 -1.97 -9.92
N GLY A 86 33.96 -2.73 -9.99
CA GLY A 86 35.31 -2.15 -10.06
C GLY A 86 35.79 -1.42 -8.79
N GLY A 87 35.26 -1.75 -7.60
CA GLY A 87 35.72 -1.16 -6.33
C GLY A 87 35.00 0.12 -5.89
N HIS A 88 33.97 0.56 -6.63
CA HIS A 88 33.13 1.70 -6.26
C HIS A 88 31.73 1.23 -5.86
N LEU A 89 31.19 1.79 -4.77
CA LEU A 89 29.80 1.59 -4.37
C LEU A 89 28.89 2.40 -5.32
N SER A 90 28.33 1.73 -6.33
CA SER A 90 27.24 2.33 -7.12
C SER A 90 25.91 2.02 -6.46
N ILE A 91 25.20 3.06 -6.01
CA ILE A 91 23.78 2.95 -5.69
C ILE A 91 23.04 2.84 -7.02
N GLY A 92 22.58 1.63 -7.35
CA GLY A 92 21.91 1.33 -8.61
C GLY A 92 20.79 0.34 -8.41
N VAL A 93 19.79 0.41 -9.29
CA VAL A 93 18.65 -0.52 -9.30
C VAL A 93 19.18 -1.93 -9.48
N VAL A 94 18.93 -2.78 -8.48
CA VAL A 94 19.49 -4.13 -8.41
C VAL A 94 18.78 -5.06 -9.37
N ASP A 95 17.45 -4.96 -9.37
CA ASP A 95 16.58 -5.76 -10.23
C ASP A 95 15.28 -4.98 -10.48
N ALA A 96 15.27 -4.22 -11.57
CA ALA A 96 14.14 -3.36 -11.93
C ALA A 96 12.87 -4.18 -12.28
N ASP A 97 13.06 -5.39 -12.82
CA ASP A 97 11.96 -6.25 -13.23
C ASP A 97 11.33 -6.95 -12.02
N LEU A 98 12.14 -7.42 -11.07
CA LEU A 98 11.64 -7.96 -9.80
C LEU A 98 10.94 -6.88 -8.96
N ALA A 99 11.48 -5.66 -8.92
CA ALA A 99 10.82 -4.53 -8.24
C ALA A 99 9.44 -4.22 -8.86
N ARG A 100 9.33 -4.20 -10.19
CA ARG A 100 8.04 -4.05 -10.89
C ARG A 100 7.10 -5.25 -10.65
N GLY A 101 7.63 -6.47 -10.57
CA GLY A 101 6.86 -7.66 -10.19
C GLY A 101 6.27 -7.56 -8.78
N LEU A 102 7.05 -7.07 -7.81
CA LEU A 102 6.58 -6.82 -6.45
C LEU A 102 5.52 -5.70 -6.41
N ALA A 103 5.72 -4.62 -7.17
CA ALA A 103 4.72 -3.57 -7.31
C ALA A 103 3.38 -4.08 -7.87
N ALA A 104 3.40 -5.02 -8.82
CA ALA A 104 2.19 -5.70 -9.30
C ALA A 104 1.47 -6.44 -8.16
N GLY A 105 2.21 -7.16 -7.32
CA GLY A 105 1.65 -7.81 -6.13
C GLY A 105 0.99 -6.82 -5.16
N ALA A 106 1.64 -5.67 -4.93
CA ALA A 106 1.06 -4.60 -4.11
C ALA A 106 -0.21 -3.98 -4.72
N ILE A 107 -0.31 -3.85 -6.04
CA ILE A 107 -1.54 -3.41 -6.73
C ILE A 107 -2.70 -4.34 -6.35
N PHE A 108 -2.51 -5.65 -6.48
CA PHE A 108 -3.55 -6.64 -6.15
C PHE A 108 -3.91 -6.61 -4.66
N ALA A 109 -2.92 -6.55 -3.77
CA ALA A 109 -3.15 -6.46 -2.32
C ALA A 109 -4.00 -5.22 -1.95
N ASN A 110 -3.69 -4.08 -2.56
CA ASN A 110 -4.41 -2.83 -2.31
C ASN A 110 -5.82 -2.83 -2.90
N LEU A 111 -6.06 -3.47 -4.05
CA LEU A 111 -7.41 -3.69 -4.57
C LEU A 111 -8.27 -4.53 -3.62
N VAL A 112 -7.71 -5.61 -3.06
CA VAL A 112 -8.39 -6.43 -2.05
C VAL A 112 -8.68 -5.58 -0.79
N SER A 113 -7.72 -4.77 -0.34
CA SER A 113 -7.92 -3.90 0.82
C SER A 113 -9.04 -2.87 0.61
N VAL A 114 -9.10 -2.25 -0.57
CA VAL A 114 -10.18 -1.33 -0.98
C VAL A 114 -11.53 -2.04 -1.00
N ALA A 115 -11.62 -3.23 -1.63
CA ALA A 115 -12.86 -3.98 -1.69
C ALA A 115 -13.43 -4.29 -0.29
N LEU A 116 -12.57 -4.71 0.64
CA LEU A 116 -12.96 -4.98 2.03
C LEU A 116 -13.37 -3.71 2.79
N LEU A 117 -12.70 -2.58 2.57
CA LEU A 117 -13.12 -1.28 3.13
C LEU A 117 -14.50 -0.85 2.62
N LEU A 118 -14.80 -1.09 1.35
CA LEU A 118 -16.12 -0.79 0.78
C LEU A 118 -17.20 -1.66 1.42
N MET A 119 -16.96 -2.96 1.60
CA MET A 119 -17.89 -3.85 2.32
C MET A 119 -18.14 -3.38 3.75
N GLU A 120 -17.09 -2.98 4.46
CA GLU A 120 -17.20 -2.42 5.82
C GLU A 120 -18.01 -1.11 5.82
N THR A 121 -17.79 -0.25 4.83
CA THR A 121 -18.50 1.04 4.70
C THR A 121 -20.00 0.81 4.48
N GLN A 122 -20.38 -0.17 3.67
CA GLN A 122 -21.79 -0.53 3.47
C GLN A 122 -22.43 -1.08 4.75
N HIS A 123 -21.70 -1.88 5.52
CA HIS A 123 -22.20 -2.41 6.78
C HIS A 123 -22.46 -1.30 7.81
N GLU A 124 -21.54 -0.34 7.94
CA GLU A 124 -21.72 0.82 8.82
C GLU A 124 -22.87 1.72 8.35
N ALA A 125 -23.00 1.96 7.05
CA ALA A 125 -24.13 2.74 6.51
C ALA A 125 -25.49 2.09 6.80
N LYS A 126 -25.59 0.76 6.77
CA LYS A 126 -26.83 0.04 7.12
C LYS A 126 -27.20 0.20 8.59
N LYS A 127 -26.22 0.12 9.51
CA LYS A 127 -26.46 0.33 10.94
C LYS A 127 -26.98 1.73 11.28
N GLU A 128 -26.78 2.71 10.41
CA GLU A 128 -27.27 4.08 10.60
C GLU A 128 -28.71 4.28 10.11
N ALA A 129 -29.20 3.39 9.24
CA ALA A 129 -30.54 3.45 8.68
C ALA A 129 -31.58 2.70 9.53
N ASP A 130 -31.12 1.78 10.38
CA ASP A 130 -31.92 1.00 11.35
C ASP A 130 -31.97 1.71 12.72
#